data_AF-A0A372N973-F1
#
_entry.id   AF-A0A372N973-F1
#
_cell.length_a   1.000
_cell.length_b   1.000
_cell.length_c   1.000
_cell.angle_alpha   90.00
_cell.angle_beta   90.00
_cell.angle_gamma   90.00
#
_symmetry.space_group_name_H-M   'P 1'
#
loop_
_entity.id
_entity.type
_entity.pdbx_description
1 polymer ?
#
loop_
_entity_poly.entity_id
_entity_poly.type
_entity_poly.pdbx_seq_one_letter_code
_entity_poly.pdbx_strand_id
1 'polypeptide(L)'
;MNEMSSFKLSGVALPSNAAGMLDEICEHFIEHADVERTGDLALLRSNVGLAHIRIDTGRLLIDLDCPTAEALQMSRTILAEHLFYFAEDQPFELTWSEPTSLSALPNLHEVTVVSAENVTPHMRRVIFSCADVTPFLGGDMHVRLLVPPKGNVPVWPGFREDGRIAWPEGEDALLVRVYTIRAVDAERGELWIDFLQHPAPGVATPGADFARDAQPGDVAALLGPGGGDLPSAESILFIGDESALPAIARIVAEVPAGTRMQAIIEVQEAAEEQPLPSNGTLDVRWLHRSNGSGSLLDEAKNAIATLDEGTFVWAACEKDDIRVIRASLKSRQHDRKKMYVAWYWEKAS
;
A
#
# COMPACT_ATOMS: atom_id res chain seq x y z
N MET A 1 27.79 -4.25 -26.81
CA MET A 1 27.12 -4.36 -25.49
C MET A 1 27.53 -3.14 -24.72
N ASN A 2 26.67 -2.12 -24.66
CA ASN A 2 26.90 -1.03 -23.72
C ASN A 2 26.73 -1.63 -22.32
N GLU A 3 27.77 -1.57 -21.49
CA GLU A 3 27.59 -1.68 -20.05
C GLU A 3 26.58 -0.60 -19.67
N MET A 4 25.36 -1.01 -19.30
CA MET A 4 24.44 -0.08 -18.66
C MET A 4 25.15 0.42 -17.40
N SER A 5 25.40 1.73 -17.32
CA SER A 5 25.98 2.33 -16.12
C SER A 5 25.09 1.95 -14.94
N SER A 6 25.64 1.23 -13.97
CA SER A 6 24.91 0.87 -12.77
C SER A 6 25.25 1.83 -11.64
N PHE A 7 24.25 2.19 -10.85
CA PHE A 7 24.37 3.09 -9.71
C PHE A 7 24.69 2.24 -8.48
N LYS A 8 25.83 2.52 -7.84
CA LYS A 8 26.34 1.70 -6.75
C LYS A 8 26.42 2.51 -5.47
N LEU A 9 26.16 1.86 -4.33
CA LEU A 9 26.32 2.45 -3.01
C LEU A 9 26.74 1.39 -2.02
N SER A 10 27.78 1.67 -1.25
CA SER A 10 28.17 0.81 -0.12
C SER A 10 27.69 1.40 1.20
N GLY A 11 27.33 0.55 2.15
CA GLY A 11 26.93 0.90 3.50
C GLY A 11 27.53 -0.03 4.55
N VAL A 12 27.62 0.44 5.78
CA VAL A 12 28.07 -0.33 6.94
C VAL A 12 27.03 -0.19 8.04
N ALA A 13 26.51 -1.32 8.50
CA ALA A 13 25.60 -1.39 9.65
C ALA A 13 26.30 -2.04 10.85
N LEU A 14 26.07 -1.48 12.04
CA LEU A 14 26.61 -1.94 13.32
C LEU A 14 25.46 -2.43 14.23
N PRO A 15 24.90 -3.62 13.99
CA PRO A 15 23.91 -4.21 14.88
C PRO A 15 24.56 -4.86 16.10
N SER A 16 23.78 -5.02 17.17
CA SER A 16 24.20 -5.80 18.35
C SER A 16 24.38 -7.30 18.04
N ASN A 17 23.70 -7.82 17.01
CA ASN A 17 23.85 -9.18 16.50
C ASN A 17 23.74 -9.20 14.97
N ALA A 18 24.89 -9.19 14.27
CA ALA A 18 24.91 -9.20 12.80
C ALA A 18 24.34 -10.47 12.17
N ALA A 19 24.53 -11.64 12.80
CA ALA A 19 23.99 -12.89 12.26
C ALA A 19 22.46 -12.90 12.34
N GLY A 20 21.91 -12.56 13.51
CA GLY A 20 20.46 -12.46 13.70
C GLY A 20 19.83 -11.42 12.78
N MET A 21 20.44 -10.23 12.65
CA MET A 21 19.96 -9.20 11.74
C MET A 21 19.91 -9.69 10.29
N LEU A 22 20.96 -10.41 9.83
CA LEU A 22 21.00 -10.91 8.47
C LEU A 22 19.95 -11.99 8.21
N ASP A 23 19.66 -12.82 9.21
CA ASP A 23 18.60 -13.82 9.14
C ASP A 23 17.22 -13.16 9.06
N GLU A 24 16.94 -12.14 9.89
CA GLU A 24 15.69 -11.37 9.84
C GLU A 24 15.48 -10.67 8.48
N ILE A 25 16.53 -10.08 7.90
CA ILE A 25 16.48 -9.52 6.55
C ILE A 25 16.08 -10.60 5.53
N CYS A 26 16.69 -11.79 5.59
CA CYS A 26 16.40 -12.83 4.62
C CYS A 26 14.98 -13.38 4.76
N GLU A 27 14.52 -13.59 5.99
CA GLU A 27 13.16 -14.04 6.28
C GLU A 27 12.11 -13.02 5.83
N HIS A 28 12.35 -11.73 6.11
CA HIS A 28 11.41 -10.67 5.76
C HIS A 28 11.30 -10.46 4.24
N PHE A 29 12.43 -10.43 3.52
CA PHE A 29 12.43 -10.05 2.11
C PHE A 29 12.07 -11.18 1.15
N ILE A 30 11.88 -12.42 1.61
CA ILE A 30 11.53 -13.55 0.73
C ILE A 30 10.18 -13.37 0.01
N GLU A 31 9.27 -12.56 0.57
CA GLU A 31 8.00 -12.22 -0.08
C GLU A 31 8.13 -11.07 -1.10
N HIS A 32 9.29 -10.39 -1.14
CA HIS A 32 9.52 -9.17 -1.92
C HIS A 32 10.72 -9.24 -2.89
N ALA A 33 11.59 -10.23 -2.74
CA ALA A 33 12.80 -10.41 -3.52
C ALA A 33 13.15 -11.91 -3.65
N ASP A 34 13.94 -12.23 -4.66
CA ASP A 34 14.66 -13.50 -4.70
C ASP A 34 15.85 -13.41 -3.72
N VAL A 35 15.84 -14.26 -2.70
CA VAL A 35 16.80 -14.21 -1.57
C VAL A 35 17.65 -15.47 -1.56
N GLU A 36 18.96 -15.29 -1.69
CA GLU A 36 19.97 -16.34 -1.56
C GLU A 36 20.81 -16.11 -0.30
N ARG A 37 20.78 -17.06 0.64
CA ARG A 37 21.59 -17.03 1.88
C ARG A 37 22.69 -18.09 1.83
N THR A 38 23.95 -17.68 1.96
CA THR A 38 25.11 -18.60 2.03
C THR A 38 26.07 -18.18 3.15
N GLY A 39 26.03 -18.88 4.29
CA GLY A 39 26.99 -18.67 5.39
C GLY A 39 26.91 -17.27 5.99
N ASP A 40 27.84 -16.39 5.65
CA ASP A 40 27.89 -14.99 6.10
C ASP A 40 27.45 -13.99 5.02
N LEU A 41 26.95 -14.47 3.88
CA LEU A 41 26.48 -13.66 2.76
C LEU A 41 24.97 -13.84 2.54
N ALA A 42 24.29 -12.75 2.21
CA ALA A 42 22.95 -12.74 1.62
C ALA A 42 22.96 -11.92 0.33
N LEU A 43 22.21 -12.38 -0.66
CA LEU A 43 21.98 -11.68 -1.92
C LEU A 43 20.47 -11.57 -2.14
N LEU A 44 20.01 -10.33 -2.25
CA LEU A 44 18.63 -10.00 -2.56
C LEU A 44 18.54 -9.45 -3.98
N ARG A 45 17.67 -10.04 -4.82
CA ARG A 45 17.39 -9.56 -6.17
C ARG A 45 15.93 -9.16 -6.27
N SER A 46 15.68 -7.91 -6.63
CA SER A 46 14.34 -7.38 -6.85
C SER A 46 14.26 -6.62 -8.17
N ASN A 47 13.08 -6.09 -8.47
CA ASN A 47 12.87 -5.20 -9.61
C ASN A 47 13.62 -3.86 -9.49
N VAL A 48 14.05 -3.46 -8.29
CA VAL A 48 14.78 -2.20 -8.06
C VAL A 48 16.31 -2.38 -8.04
N GLY A 49 16.82 -3.60 -8.03
CA GLY A 49 18.26 -3.87 -8.10
C GLY A 49 18.73 -5.03 -7.25
N LEU A 50 20.02 -5.02 -6.96
CA LEU A 50 20.71 -6.04 -6.16
C LEU A 50 21.19 -5.44 -4.84
N ALA A 51 21.01 -6.19 -3.76
CA ALA A 51 21.67 -5.92 -2.48
C ALA A 51 22.52 -7.12 -2.07
N HIS A 52 23.82 -6.91 -1.92
CA HIS A 52 24.75 -7.88 -1.34
C HIS A 52 25.01 -7.47 0.10
N ILE A 53 24.74 -8.36 1.06
CA ILE A 53 24.93 -8.08 2.48
C ILE A 53 25.83 -9.16 3.06
N ARG A 54 26.97 -8.78 3.62
CA ARG A 54 27.96 -9.71 4.19
C ARG A 54 28.30 -9.36 5.63
N ILE A 55 28.44 -10.38 6.47
CA ILE A 55 28.98 -10.22 7.82
C ILE A 55 30.50 -10.07 7.73
N ASP A 56 31.03 -9.03 8.37
CA ASP A 56 32.46 -8.82 8.54
C ASP A 56 32.73 -8.35 9.97
N THR A 57 33.44 -9.17 10.75
CA THR A 57 33.80 -8.87 12.15
C THR A 57 32.64 -8.33 13.02
N GLY A 58 31.45 -8.93 12.89
CA GLY A 58 30.26 -8.55 13.66
C GLY A 58 29.50 -7.33 13.13
N ARG A 59 29.83 -6.85 11.93
CA ARG A 59 29.17 -5.76 11.21
C ARG A 59 28.53 -6.29 9.94
N LEU A 60 27.57 -5.57 9.37
CA LEU A 60 27.07 -5.85 8.03
C LEU A 60 27.70 -4.87 7.04
N LEU A 61 28.34 -5.40 6.00
CA LEU A 61 28.76 -4.67 4.82
C LEU A 61 27.68 -4.85 3.76
N ILE A 62 27.18 -3.74 3.23
CA ILE A 62 26.05 -3.69 2.31
C ILE A 62 26.55 -3.06 1.01
N ASP A 63 26.33 -3.72 -0.12
CA ASP A 63 26.59 -3.17 -1.46
C ASP A 63 25.31 -3.22 -2.29
N LEU A 64 24.84 -2.05 -2.71
CA LEU A 64 23.69 -1.87 -3.59
C LEU A 64 24.17 -1.66 -5.03
N ASP A 65 23.49 -2.30 -5.98
CA ASP A 65 23.75 -2.15 -7.41
C ASP A 65 22.40 -2.05 -8.17
N CYS A 66 22.09 -0.86 -8.64
CA CYS A 66 20.77 -0.49 -9.16
C CYS A 66 20.84 0.12 -10.57
N PRO A 67 19.77 -0.02 -11.38
CA PRO A 67 19.77 0.49 -12.76
C PRO A 67 19.62 2.01 -12.86
N THR A 68 19.08 2.68 -11.83
CA THR A 68 18.90 4.14 -11.80
C THR A 68 19.21 4.72 -10.41
N ALA A 69 19.39 6.04 -10.33
CA ALA A 69 19.60 6.74 -9.05
C ALA A 69 18.37 6.66 -8.13
N GLU A 70 17.16 6.68 -8.69
CA GLU A 70 15.90 6.53 -7.95
C GLU A 70 15.77 5.12 -7.38
N ALA A 71 16.10 4.10 -8.18
CA ALA A 71 16.10 2.71 -7.74
C ALA A 71 17.16 2.45 -6.65
N LEU A 72 18.33 3.10 -6.75
CA LEU A 72 19.36 3.09 -5.72
C LEU A 72 18.87 3.72 -4.42
N GLN A 73 18.25 4.91 -4.50
CA GLN A 73 17.67 5.56 -3.33
C GLN A 73 16.57 4.69 -2.69
N MET A 74 15.68 4.12 -3.50
CA MET A 74 14.60 3.29 -3.01
C MET A 74 15.15 2.04 -2.29
N SER A 75 16.16 1.39 -2.86
CA SER A 75 16.85 0.25 -2.22
C SER A 75 17.53 0.65 -0.91
N ARG A 76 18.22 1.80 -0.88
CA ARG A 76 18.80 2.38 0.35
C ARG A 76 17.74 2.58 1.42
N THR A 77 16.63 3.25 1.09
CA THR A 77 15.59 3.57 2.07
C THR A 77 14.87 2.33 2.56
N ILE A 78 14.48 1.42 1.67
CA ILE A 78 13.85 0.15 2.05
C ILE A 78 14.75 -0.61 3.01
N LEU A 79 16.03 -0.80 2.70
CA LEU A 79 16.91 -1.56 3.56
C LEU A 79 17.17 -0.85 4.90
N ALA A 80 17.36 0.47 4.90
CA ALA A 80 17.57 1.25 6.11
C ALA A 80 16.36 1.17 7.06
N GLU A 81 15.14 1.39 6.58
CA GLU A 81 13.92 1.32 7.41
C GLU A 81 13.78 -0.06 8.08
N HIS A 82 14.04 -1.14 7.35
CA HIS A 82 13.95 -2.50 7.90
C HIS A 82 15.06 -2.79 8.90
N LEU A 83 16.30 -2.39 8.63
CA LEU A 83 17.41 -2.56 9.57
C LEU A 83 17.15 -1.85 10.91
N PHE A 84 16.65 -0.62 10.88
CA PHE A 84 16.27 0.09 12.10
C PHE A 84 15.04 -0.52 12.77
N TYR A 85 14.08 -1.02 12.01
CA TYR A 85 12.93 -1.73 12.55
C TYR A 85 13.33 -3.01 13.30
N PHE A 86 14.18 -3.83 12.70
CA PHE A 86 14.70 -5.07 13.30
C PHE A 86 15.62 -4.83 14.50
N ALA A 87 16.34 -3.70 14.52
CA ALA A 87 17.14 -3.33 15.67
C ALA A 87 16.29 -2.97 16.91
N GLU A 88 15.03 -2.57 16.71
CA GLU A 88 14.12 -2.12 17.77
C GLU A 88 14.80 -1.06 18.68
N ASP A 89 14.90 -1.34 19.98
CA ASP A 89 15.54 -0.48 20.98
C ASP A 89 17.03 -0.78 21.17
N GLN A 90 17.61 -1.72 20.43
CA GLN A 90 19.03 -2.06 20.54
C GLN A 90 19.91 -0.99 19.89
N PRO A 91 21.12 -0.73 20.43
CA PRO A 91 22.08 0.14 19.77
C PRO A 91 22.35 -0.32 18.34
N PHE A 92 22.12 0.60 17.40
CA PHE A 92 22.28 0.36 15.97
C PHE A 92 22.73 1.63 15.26
N GLU A 93 23.75 1.50 14.41
CA GLU A 93 24.24 2.57 13.53
C GLU A 93 24.28 2.07 12.10
N LEU A 94 23.93 2.94 11.15
CA LEU A 94 24.02 2.68 9.72
C LEU A 94 24.62 3.91 9.03
N THR A 95 25.69 3.69 8.29
CA THR A 95 26.38 4.73 7.52
C THR A 95 26.53 4.33 6.07
N TRP A 96 26.26 5.27 5.16
CA TRP A 96 26.45 5.08 3.73
C TRP A 96 27.72 5.79 3.25
N SER A 97 28.36 5.22 2.23
CA SER A 97 29.58 5.76 1.61
C SER A 97 29.37 7.13 0.97
N GLU A 98 28.15 7.40 0.50
CA GLU A 98 27.76 8.67 -0.12
C GLU A 98 26.39 9.12 0.41
N PRO A 99 26.17 10.44 0.56
CA PRO A 99 24.84 10.97 0.89
C PRO A 99 23.86 10.75 -0.25
N THR A 100 22.60 11.15 -0.07
CA THR A 100 21.68 11.20 -1.20
C THR A 100 22.05 12.31 -2.17
N SER A 101 21.93 12.01 -3.47
CA SER A 101 22.04 12.98 -4.56
C SER A 101 20.68 13.57 -4.96
N LEU A 102 19.57 13.03 -4.42
CA LEU A 102 18.23 13.48 -4.74
C LEU A 102 17.80 14.63 -3.82
N SER A 103 17.16 15.64 -4.41
CA SER A 103 16.66 16.81 -3.68
C SER A 103 15.30 16.58 -3.02
N ALA A 104 14.57 15.54 -3.43
CA ALA A 104 13.25 15.18 -2.92
C ALA A 104 13.03 13.66 -3.04
N LEU A 105 12.04 13.14 -2.31
CA LEU A 105 11.62 11.75 -2.46
C LEU A 105 11.12 11.52 -3.90
N PRO A 106 11.67 10.54 -4.65
CA PRO A 106 11.35 10.37 -6.07
C PRO A 106 9.91 9.92 -6.34
N ASN A 107 9.25 9.31 -5.35
CA ASN A 107 7.87 8.84 -5.41
C ASN A 107 6.92 9.73 -4.59
N LEU A 108 7.31 10.99 -4.33
CA LEU A 108 6.44 11.98 -3.72
C LEU A 108 5.88 12.89 -4.81
N HIS A 109 4.55 12.92 -4.89
CA HIS A 109 3.80 13.67 -5.87
C HIS A 109 2.97 14.71 -5.13
N GLU A 110 3.33 15.99 -5.26
CA GLU A 110 2.47 17.07 -4.76
C GLU A 110 1.17 17.10 -5.57
N VAL A 111 0.06 17.26 -4.87
CA VAL A 111 -1.28 17.26 -5.44
C VAL A 111 -2.10 18.40 -4.86
N THR A 112 -3.10 18.84 -5.62
CA THR A 112 -4.02 19.89 -5.19
C THR A 112 -5.45 19.39 -5.31
N VAL A 113 -6.27 19.60 -4.29
CA VAL A 113 -7.70 19.28 -4.34
C VAL A 113 -8.35 20.13 -5.43
N VAL A 114 -9.01 19.47 -6.38
CA VAL A 114 -9.83 20.10 -7.42
C VAL A 114 -11.26 20.24 -6.92
N SER A 115 -11.80 19.18 -6.33
CA SER A 115 -13.17 19.15 -5.79
C SER A 115 -13.35 17.99 -4.81
N ALA A 116 -14.38 18.07 -3.97
CA ALA A 116 -14.78 16.98 -3.10
C ALA A 116 -16.31 16.87 -3.01
N GLU A 117 -16.83 15.67 -3.22
CA GLU A 117 -18.28 15.39 -3.30
C GLU A 117 -18.66 14.07 -2.62
N ASN A 118 -19.92 13.94 -2.20
CA ASN A 118 -20.43 12.69 -1.65
C ASN A 118 -20.92 11.80 -2.80
N VAL A 119 -20.33 10.61 -2.96
CA VAL A 119 -20.75 9.59 -3.93
C VAL A 119 -21.93 8.79 -3.37
N THR A 120 -21.89 8.55 -2.05
CA THR A 120 -22.97 8.01 -1.22
C THR A 120 -22.97 8.77 0.11
N PRO A 121 -23.99 8.63 0.97
CA PRO A 121 -24.02 9.35 2.27
C PRO A 121 -22.75 9.18 3.11
N HIS A 122 -22.13 7.98 3.10
CA HIS A 122 -20.91 7.68 3.83
C HIS A 122 -19.66 7.52 2.95
N MET A 123 -19.70 7.79 1.65
CA MET A 123 -18.50 7.79 0.80
C MET A 123 -18.28 9.18 0.18
N ARG A 124 -17.14 9.78 0.49
CA ARG A 124 -16.73 11.09 -0.06
C ARG A 124 -15.57 10.92 -1.03
N ARG A 125 -15.74 11.34 -2.28
CA ARG A 125 -14.68 11.40 -3.27
C ARG A 125 -13.96 12.73 -3.19
N VAL A 126 -12.64 12.71 -3.12
CA VAL A 126 -11.79 13.87 -3.35
C VAL A 126 -11.04 13.67 -4.66
N ILE A 127 -11.15 14.64 -5.55
CA ILE A 127 -10.45 14.68 -6.82
C ILE A 127 -9.23 15.58 -6.64
N PHE A 128 -8.08 15.08 -7.03
CA PHE A 128 -6.81 15.79 -6.96
C PHE A 128 -6.23 15.99 -8.35
N SER A 129 -5.70 17.17 -8.64
CA SER A 129 -4.82 17.38 -9.78
C SER A 129 -3.39 17.00 -9.41
N CYS A 130 -2.66 16.38 -10.34
CA CYS A 130 -1.26 16.06 -10.20
C CYS A 130 -0.51 16.43 -11.48
N ALA A 131 0.71 16.96 -11.34
CA ALA A 131 1.51 17.38 -12.49
C ALA A 131 1.89 16.20 -13.41
N ASP A 132 2.10 15.02 -12.82
CA ASP A 132 2.33 13.79 -13.56
C ASP A 132 1.57 12.65 -12.90
N VAL A 133 0.53 12.17 -13.61
CA VAL A 133 -0.28 11.03 -13.17
C VAL A 133 0.23 9.70 -13.69
N THR A 134 1.24 9.69 -14.57
CA THR A 134 1.78 8.48 -15.20
C THR A 134 2.11 7.38 -14.19
N PRO A 135 2.73 7.67 -13.02
CA PRO A 135 3.04 6.64 -12.04
C PRO A 135 1.80 5.91 -11.49
N PHE A 136 0.62 6.53 -11.55
CA PHE A 136 -0.64 5.98 -11.03
C PHE A 136 -1.46 5.23 -12.08
N LEU A 137 -0.99 5.18 -13.34
CA LEU A 137 -1.68 4.48 -14.41
C LEU A 137 -1.40 2.98 -14.36
N GLY A 138 -2.45 2.20 -14.06
CA GLY A 138 -2.31 0.75 -13.83
C GLY A 138 -1.44 0.44 -12.61
N GLY A 139 -1.15 -0.85 -12.39
CA GLY A 139 -0.23 -1.27 -11.33
C GLY A 139 -0.80 -1.17 -9.91
N ASP A 140 0.01 -0.57 -9.02
CA ASP A 140 -0.23 -0.52 -7.57
C ASP A 140 -1.55 0.15 -7.20
N MET A 141 -2.16 -0.32 -6.10
CA MET A 141 -3.52 0.08 -5.72
C MET A 141 -3.56 1.28 -4.75
N HIS A 142 -2.51 1.49 -3.96
CA HIS A 142 -2.56 2.43 -2.84
C HIS A 142 -1.51 3.53 -2.90
N VAL A 143 -1.79 4.61 -2.19
CA VAL A 143 -0.88 5.73 -1.91
C VAL A 143 -0.94 6.05 -0.43
N ARG A 144 0.17 6.54 0.12
CA ARG A 144 0.12 7.30 1.38
C ARG A 144 -0.26 8.74 1.03
N LEU A 145 -1.38 9.19 1.55
CA LEU A 145 -1.79 10.59 1.54
C LEU A 145 -1.11 11.31 2.70
N LEU A 146 -0.43 12.42 2.38
CA LEU A 146 0.28 13.29 3.30
C LEU A 146 -0.45 14.63 3.31
N VAL A 147 -1.10 14.95 4.42
CA VAL A 147 -1.83 16.21 4.59
C VAL A 147 -1.06 17.10 5.57
N PRO A 148 -0.63 18.30 5.15
CA PRO A 148 0.03 19.24 6.03
C PRO A 148 -0.96 19.89 7.02
N PRO A 149 -0.49 20.37 8.18
CA PRO A 149 -1.29 21.18 9.08
C PRO A 149 -1.92 22.38 8.37
N LYS A 150 -3.22 22.61 8.61
CA LYS A 150 -3.99 23.63 7.90
C LYS A 150 -3.43 25.03 8.16
N GLY A 151 -3.13 25.77 7.09
CA GLY A 151 -2.62 27.14 7.14
C GLY A 151 -1.09 27.26 7.15
N ASN A 152 -0.36 26.14 7.27
CA ASN A 152 1.09 26.12 7.14
C ASN A 152 1.51 25.99 5.66
N VAL A 153 2.71 26.48 5.35
CA VAL A 153 3.38 26.12 4.09
C VAL A 153 3.80 24.65 4.23
N PRO A 154 3.48 23.76 3.25
CA PRO A 154 3.82 22.36 3.37
C PRO A 154 5.34 22.14 3.51
N VAL A 155 5.72 21.34 4.50
CA VAL A 155 7.07 20.78 4.63
C VAL A 155 6.97 19.30 4.26
N TRP A 156 7.60 18.90 3.17
CA TRP A 156 7.56 17.52 2.70
C TRP A 156 8.68 16.68 3.32
N PRO A 157 8.48 15.35 3.48
CA PRO A 157 9.53 14.49 3.99
C PRO A 157 10.76 14.49 3.08
N GLY A 158 11.93 14.47 3.71
CA GLY A 158 13.23 14.43 3.03
C GLY A 158 13.98 13.13 3.30
N PHE A 159 15.30 13.19 3.24
CA PHE A 159 16.18 12.07 3.52
C PHE A 159 17.01 12.33 4.78
N ARG A 160 17.21 11.27 5.58
CA ARG A 160 18.19 11.23 6.66
C ARG A 160 19.52 10.73 6.11
N GLU A 161 20.62 11.07 6.80
CA GLU A 161 21.96 10.58 6.44
C GLU A 161 22.07 9.04 6.51
N ASP A 162 21.30 8.43 7.41
CA ASP A 162 21.21 6.96 7.56
C ASP A 162 20.37 6.27 6.46
N GLY A 163 19.80 7.05 5.52
CA GLY A 163 19.03 6.55 4.38
C GLY A 163 17.53 6.45 4.59
N ARG A 164 17.03 6.62 5.82
CA ARG A 164 15.58 6.63 6.12
C ARG A 164 14.90 7.93 5.67
N ILE A 165 13.57 7.93 5.70
CA ILE A 165 12.78 9.13 5.43
C ILE A 165 12.86 10.08 6.64
N ALA A 166 13.16 11.36 6.38
CA ALA A 166 13.10 12.43 7.36
C ALA A 166 11.68 13.00 7.36
N TRP A 167 10.83 12.51 8.28
CA TRP A 167 9.47 13.02 8.44
C TRP A 167 9.47 14.38 9.16
N PRO A 168 8.63 15.34 8.74
CA PRO A 168 8.39 16.56 9.50
C PRO A 168 7.78 16.24 10.88
N GLU A 169 8.19 17.00 11.90
CA GLU A 169 7.78 16.81 13.29
C GLU A 169 7.21 18.11 13.87
N GLY A 170 6.60 18.05 15.06
CA GLY A 170 6.10 19.22 15.76
C GLY A 170 4.95 19.92 15.03
N GLU A 171 5.06 21.23 14.83
CA GLU A 171 4.04 22.06 14.18
C GLU A 171 3.87 21.78 12.69
N ASP A 172 4.83 21.08 12.07
CA ASP A 172 4.80 20.68 10.66
C ASP A 172 4.44 19.20 10.46
N ALA A 173 4.12 18.48 11.54
CA ALA A 173 3.82 17.04 11.48
C ALA A 173 2.66 16.74 10.52
N LEU A 174 2.92 15.87 9.55
CA LEU A 174 1.97 15.51 8.51
C LEU A 174 0.98 14.44 9.01
N LEU A 175 -0.29 14.57 8.64
CA LEU A 175 -1.21 13.45 8.67
C LEU A 175 -0.83 12.48 7.55
N VAL A 176 -0.49 11.24 7.92
CA VAL A 176 -0.16 10.16 6.98
C VAL A 176 -1.22 9.06 7.04
N ARG A 177 -1.90 8.78 5.93
CA ARG A 177 -2.90 7.70 5.83
C ARG A 177 -2.78 6.98 4.50
N VAL A 178 -2.99 5.67 4.50
CA VAL A 178 -3.01 4.88 3.26
C VAL A 178 -4.41 4.92 2.68
N TYR A 179 -4.51 5.22 1.39
CA TYR A 179 -5.77 5.22 0.65
C TYR A 179 -5.60 4.54 -0.70
N THR A 180 -6.71 4.03 -1.21
CA THR A 180 -6.80 3.47 -2.55
C THR A 180 -6.91 4.58 -3.59
N ILE A 181 -6.12 4.49 -4.66
CA ILE A 181 -6.38 5.25 -5.88
C ILE A 181 -7.65 4.68 -6.49
N ARG A 182 -8.73 5.45 -6.52
CA ARG A 182 -10.04 5.00 -7.04
C ARG A 182 -10.08 5.00 -8.56
N ALA A 183 -9.51 6.02 -9.18
CA ALA A 183 -9.45 6.20 -10.62
C ALA A 183 -8.37 7.23 -10.97
N VAL A 184 -7.88 7.18 -12.21
CA VAL A 184 -6.96 8.16 -12.77
C VAL A 184 -7.50 8.63 -14.12
N ASP A 185 -7.61 9.94 -14.27
CA ASP A 185 -7.97 10.60 -15.53
C ASP A 185 -6.69 11.21 -16.12
N ALA A 186 -6.08 10.50 -17.06
CA ALA A 186 -4.83 10.92 -17.70
C ALA A 186 -5.00 12.19 -18.56
N GLU A 187 -6.18 12.40 -19.14
CA GLU A 187 -6.43 13.57 -20.01
C GLU A 187 -6.52 14.84 -19.17
N ARG A 188 -7.10 14.75 -17.97
CA ARG A 188 -7.23 15.89 -17.04
C ARG A 188 -6.05 16.02 -16.08
N GLY A 189 -5.18 15.02 -15.99
CA GLY A 189 -4.12 14.97 -14.98
C GLY A 189 -4.70 14.89 -13.56
N GLU A 190 -5.80 14.16 -13.40
CA GLU A 190 -6.54 14.04 -12.15
C GLU A 190 -6.51 12.61 -11.61
N LEU A 191 -6.57 12.48 -10.29
CA LEU A 191 -6.69 11.21 -9.60
C LEU A 191 -7.75 11.31 -8.51
N TRP A 192 -8.49 10.24 -8.31
CA TRP A 192 -9.63 10.20 -7.39
C TRP A 192 -9.29 9.31 -6.20
N ILE A 193 -9.66 9.75 -5.00
CA ILE A 193 -9.59 8.95 -3.80
C ILE A 193 -10.95 9.01 -3.10
N ASP A 194 -11.47 7.84 -2.74
CA ASP A 194 -12.74 7.71 -2.04
C ASP A 194 -12.48 7.46 -0.55
N PHE A 195 -13.12 8.26 0.31
CA PHE A 195 -12.94 8.28 1.75
C PHE A 195 -14.24 7.86 2.43
N LEU A 196 -14.20 6.72 3.12
CA LEU A 196 -15.27 6.30 4.00
C LEU A 196 -15.44 7.30 5.15
N GLN A 197 -16.63 7.88 5.27
CA GLN A 197 -17.04 8.79 6.33
C GLN A 197 -17.66 8.00 7.48
N HIS A 198 -16.93 7.93 8.60
CA HIS A 198 -17.28 7.10 9.76
C HIS A 198 -17.16 7.92 11.07
N PRO A 199 -17.89 9.04 11.20
CA PRO A 199 -17.81 9.87 12.39
C PRO A 199 -18.26 9.06 13.62
N ALA A 200 -17.44 9.04 14.66
CA ALA A 200 -17.77 8.42 15.93
C ALA A 200 -17.56 9.44 17.07
N PRO A 201 -18.55 9.62 17.97
CA PRO A 201 -18.43 10.59 19.06
C PRO A 201 -17.17 10.37 19.89
N GLY A 202 -16.33 11.42 20.00
CA GLY A 202 -15.08 11.36 20.77
C GLY A 202 -13.92 10.60 20.11
N VAL A 203 -14.09 10.11 18.87
CA VAL A 203 -13.05 9.41 18.12
C VAL A 203 -12.62 10.30 16.95
N ALA A 204 -11.33 10.64 16.90
CA ALA A 204 -10.77 11.38 15.77
C ALA A 204 -10.65 10.47 14.54
N THR A 205 -11.11 10.95 13.39
CA THR A 205 -11.05 10.22 12.11
C THR A 205 -10.28 11.05 11.10
N PRO A 206 -8.98 11.35 11.34
CA PRO A 206 -8.31 12.49 10.71
C PRO A 206 -8.26 12.43 9.18
N GLY A 207 -8.22 11.23 8.59
CA GLY A 207 -8.31 11.07 7.14
C GLY A 207 -9.71 11.34 6.58
N ALA A 208 -10.77 10.88 7.26
CA ALA A 208 -12.14 11.21 6.91
C ALA A 208 -12.46 12.69 7.17
N ASP A 209 -11.90 13.27 8.25
CA ASP A 209 -12.01 14.68 8.60
C ASP A 209 -11.39 15.58 7.52
N PHE A 210 -10.17 15.23 7.06
CA PHE A 210 -9.56 15.91 5.91
C PHE A 210 -10.48 15.87 4.69
N ALA A 211 -10.97 14.70 4.31
CA ALA A 211 -11.82 14.59 3.12
C ALA A 211 -13.13 15.36 3.27
N ARG A 212 -13.77 15.31 4.44
CA ARG A 212 -14.98 16.09 4.76
C ARG A 212 -14.75 17.59 4.55
N ASP A 213 -13.62 18.08 5.05
CA ASP A 213 -13.33 19.51 5.09
C ASP A 213 -12.60 20.02 3.84
N ALA A 214 -12.14 19.11 2.96
CA ALA A 214 -11.37 19.41 1.76
C ALA A 214 -12.07 20.43 0.87
N GLN A 215 -11.32 21.47 0.50
CA GLN A 215 -11.73 22.54 -0.40
C GLN A 215 -10.84 22.58 -1.64
N PRO A 216 -11.38 23.03 -2.80
CA PRO A 216 -10.55 23.32 -3.96
C PRO A 216 -9.38 24.23 -3.61
N GLY A 217 -8.18 23.85 -4.02
CA GLY A 217 -6.93 24.55 -3.71
C GLY A 217 -6.17 24.04 -2.48
N ASP A 218 -6.76 23.17 -1.65
CA ASP A 218 -6.02 22.53 -0.57
C ASP A 218 -4.87 21.67 -1.14
N VAL A 219 -3.68 21.78 -0.55
CA VAL A 219 -2.47 21.08 -1.00
C VAL A 219 -2.22 19.86 -0.13
N ALA A 220 -1.84 18.75 -0.77
CA ALA A 220 -1.41 17.52 -0.13
C ALA A 220 -0.26 16.89 -0.96
N ALA A 221 0.30 15.79 -0.49
CA ALA A 221 1.19 14.97 -1.29
C ALA A 221 0.76 13.50 -1.25
N LEU A 222 1.07 12.78 -2.32
CA LEU A 222 0.95 11.33 -2.41
C LEU A 222 2.35 10.73 -2.42
N LEU A 223 2.62 9.83 -1.48
CA LEU A 223 3.84 9.03 -1.48
C LEU A 223 3.50 7.62 -1.97
N GLY A 224 4.07 7.23 -3.11
CA GLY A 224 3.74 6.00 -3.82
C GLY A 224 3.65 6.21 -5.34
N PRO A 225 2.82 5.41 -6.05
CA PRO A 225 1.96 4.36 -5.49
C PRO A 225 2.74 3.17 -4.95
N GLY A 226 2.04 2.27 -4.26
CA GLY A 226 2.60 1.04 -3.75
C GLY A 226 1.54 0.16 -3.10
N GLY A 227 1.72 -1.15 -3.20
CA GLY A 227 0.94 -2.13 -2.45
C GLY A 227 -0.39 -2.48 -3.12
N GLY A 228 -0.71 -3.78 -3.10
CA GLY A 228 -1.83 -4.34 -3.84
C GLY A 228 -1.62 -4.24 -5.35
N ASP A 229 -2.18 -5.18 -6.09
CA ASP A 229 -2.10 -5.19 -7.54
C ASP A 229 -3.48 -5.46 -8.14
N LEU A 230 -3.67 -5.02 -9.38
CA LEU A 230 -4.78 -5.47 -10.21
C LEU A 230 -4.63 -6.97 -10.49
N PRO A 231 -5.53 -7.83 -9.98
CA PRO A 231 -5.41 -9.27 -10.19
C PRO A 231 -5.66 -9.61 -11.67
N SER A 232 -4.74 -10.37 -12.25
CA SER A 232 -4.91 -10.98 -13.57
C SER A 232 -5.45 -12.40 -13.43
N ALA A 233 -6.78 -12.55 -13.46
CA ALA A 233 -7.45 -13.85 -13.35
C ALA A 233 -8.73 -13.91 -14.21
N GLU A 234 -9.11 -15.13 -14.62
CA GLU A 234 -10.36 -15.37 -15.35
C GLU A 234 -11.60 -15.31 -14.44
N SER A 235 -11.42 -15.62 -13.16
CA SER A 235 -12.46 -15.66 -12.14
C SER A 235 -11.96 -14.98 -10.85
N ILE A 236 -12.73 -14.05 -10.30
CA ILE A 236 -12.38 -13.31 -9.08
C ILE A 236 -13.55 -13.32 -8.10
N LEU A 237 -13.28 -13.63 -6.83
CA LEU A 237 -14.19 -13.42 -5.71
C LEU A 237 -13.69 -12.22 -4.89
N PHE A 238 -14.50 -11.18 -4.80
CA PHE A 238 -14.28 -10.03 -3.93
C PHE A 238 -15.05 -10.19 -2.62
N ILE A 239 -14.38 -9.93 -1.49
CA ILE A 239 -15.00 -9.87 -0.16
C ILE A 239 -14.52 -8.59 0.52
N GLY A 240 -15.43 -7.73 0.95
CA GLY A 240 -15.01 -6.54 1.69
C GLY A 240 -16.13 -5.72 2.30
N ASP A 241 -15.72 -4.66 2.98
CA ASP A 241 -16.61 -3.62 3.52
C ASP A 241 -16.43 -2.30 2.75
N GLU A 242 -17.04 -1.20 3.22
CA GLU A 242 -16.94 0.09 2.55
C GLU A 242 -15.51 0.62 2.45
N SER A 243 -14.60 0.22 3.34
CA SER A 243 -13.19 0.64 3.27
C SER A 243 -12.48 0.03 2.05
N ALA A 244 -12.92 -1.15 1.62
CA ALA A 244 -12.37 -1.87 0.47
C ALA A 244 -13.13 -1.60 -0.84
N LEU A 245 -14.34 -1.06 -0.76
CA LEU A 245 -15.17 -0.74 -1.91
C LEU A 245 -14.44 0.10 -2.98
N PRO A 246 -13.61 1.12 -2.65
CA PRO A 246 -12.85 1.86 -3.67
C PRO A 246 -11.90 0.97 -4.47
N ALA A 247 -11.27 -0.01 -3.84
CA ALA A 247 -10.34 -0.93 -4.49
C ALA A 247 -11.07 -1.95 -5.35
N ILE A 248 -12.14 -2.54 -4.83
CA ILE A 248 -13.04 -3.42 -5.59
C ILE A 248 -13.55 -2.68 -6.82
N ALA A 249 -14.03 -1.45 -6.66
CA ALA A 249 -14.60 -0.66 -7.75
C ALA A 249 -13.56 -0.27 -8.82
N ARG A 250 -12.30 -0.03 -8.44
CA ARG A 250 -11.20 0.16 -9.39
C ARG A 250 -10.91 -1.13 -10.16
N ILE A 251 -10.72 -2.25 -9.45
CA ILE A 251 -10.41 -3.54 -10.08
C ILE A 251 -11.53 -3.92 -11.06
N VAL A 252 -12.79 -3.85 -10.64
CA VAL A 252 -13.96 -4.16 -11.47
C VAL A 252 -14.02 -3.31 -12.75
N ALA A 253 -13.61 -2.05 -12.68
CA ALA A 253 -13.60 -1.15 -13.84
C ALA A 253 -12.45 -1.46 -14.81
N GLU A 254 -11.31 -1.96 -14.30
CA GLU A 254 -10.07 -2.16 -15.05
C GLU A 254 -9.85 -3.61 -15.52
N VAL A 255 -10.63 -4.59 -15.05
CA VAL A 255 -10.49 -5.98 -15.51
C VAL A 255 -10.74 -6.13 -17.02
N PRO A 256 -10.04 -7.08 -17.68
CA PRO A 256 -10.30 -7.41 -19.07
C PRO A 256 -11.74 -7.91 -19.31
N ALA A 257 -12.20 -7.75 -20.56
CA ALA A 257 -13.46 -8.34 -20.97
C ALA A 257 -13.44 -9.87 -20.81
N GLY A 258 -14.55 -10.43 -20.34
CA GLY A 258 -14.69 -11.87 -20.12
C GLY A 258 -14.27 -12.37 -18.73
N THR A 259 -13.68 -11.52 -17.88
CA THR A 259 -13.45 -11.86 -16.46
C THR A 259 -14.78 -12.07 -15.75
N ARG A 260 -14.93 -13.20 -15.06
CA ARG A 260 -16.08 -13.51 -14.21
C ARG A 260 -15.80 -13.05 -12.78
N MET A 261 -16.73 -12.33 -12.19
CA MET A 261 -16.55 -11.77 -10.87
C MET A 261 -17.79 -12.00 -10.02
N GLN A 262 -17.55 -12.32 -8.76
CA GLN A 262 -18.54 -12.25 -7.71
C GLN A 262 -18.02 -11.28 -6.65
N ALA A 263 -18.87 -10.41 -6.12
CA ALA A 263 -18.52 -9.52 -5.03
C ALA A 263 -19.52 -9.64 -3.88
N ILE A 264 -18.99 -9.82 -2.67
CA ILE A 264 -19.76 -9.78 -1.42
C ILE A 264 -19.28 -8.54 -0.68
N ILE A 265 -20.15 -7.53 -0.60
CA ILE A 265 -19.78 -6.21 -0.09
C ILE A 265 -20.72 -5.85 1.05
N GLU A 266 -20.17 -5.66 2.24
CA GLU A 266 -20.90 -5.13 3.38
C GLU A 266 -20.87 -3.60 3.37
N VAL A 267 -22.03 -2.98 3.50
CA VAL A 267 -22.20 -1.54 3.63
C VAL A 267 -23.17 -1.22 4.77
N GLN A 268 -23.17 0.03 5.23
CA GLN A 268 -24.03 0.46 6.33
C GLN A 268 -25.53 0.27 6.00
N GLU A 269 -25.94 0.68 4.80
CA GLU A 269 -27.32 0.60 4.33
C GLU A 269 -27.40 0.66 2.80
N ALA A 270 -28.59 0.41 2.24
CA ALA A 270 -28.81 0.35 0.79
C ALA A 270 -28.44 1.66 0.05
N ALA A 271 -28.44 2.81 0.72
CA ALA A 271 -28.02 4.08 0.13
C ALA A 271 -26.50 4.16 -0.12
N GLU A 272 -25.72 3.24 0.44
CA GLU A 272 -24.28 3.11 0.22
C GLU A 272 -23.92 2.22 -0.97
N GLU A 273 -24.90 1.58 -1.60
CA GLU A 273 -24.67 0.79 -2.81
C GLU A 273 -24.24 1.70 -3.96
N GLN A 274 -23.17 1.31 -4.66
CA GLN A 274 -22.61 2.06 -5.78
C GLN A 274 -22.71 1.28 -7.09
N PRO A 275 -22.89 1.95 -8.23
CA PRO A 275 -22.72 1.30 -9.52
C PRO A 275 -21.26 0.87 -9.69
N LEU A 276 -21.06 -0.38 -10.08
CA LEU A 276 -19.75 -0.98 -10.34
C LEU A 276 -19.66 -1.37 -11.83
N PRO A 277 -19.46 -0.40 -12.75
CA PRO A 277 -19.37 -0.67 -14.19
C PRO A 277 -18.15 -1.54 -14.48
N SER A 278 -18.31 -2.51 -15.39
CA SER A 278 -17.25 -3.45 -15.76
C SER A 278 -17.33 -3.84 -17.22
N ASN A 279 -16.18 -4.22 -17.79
CA ASN A 279 -16.10 -4.94 -19.05
C ASN A 279 -16.28 -6.46 -18.89
N GLY A 280 -16.22 -6.97 -17.66
CA GLY A 280 -16.48 -8.37 -17.31
C GLY A 280 -17.93 -8.65 -16.91
N THR A 281 -18.18 -9.85 -16.38
CA THR A 281 -19.45 -10.23 -15.77
C THR A 281 -19.32 -10.12 -14.27
N LEU A 282 -20.12 -9.28 -13.63
CA LEU A 282 -20.11 -9.08 -12.18
C LEU A 282 -21.47 -9.43 -11.57
N ASP A 283 -21.47 -10.30 -10.58
CA ASP A 283 -22.57 -10.53 -9.66
C ASP A 283 -22.24 -9.90 -8.30
N VAL A 284 -23.04 -8.93 -7.85
CA VAL A 284 -22.81 -8.22 -6.58
C VAL A 284 -23.88 -8.60 -5.57
N ARG A 285 -23.42 -9.04 -4.40
CA ARG A 285 -24.24 -9.24 -3.23
C ARG A 285 -23.92 -8.18 -2.18
N TRP A 286 -24.83 -7.24 -2.02
CA TRP A 286 -24.77 -6.23 -0.97
C TRP A 286 -25.32 -6.79 0.34
N LEU A 287 -24.60 -6.55 1.44
CA LEU A 287 -25.01 -6.84 2.80
C LEU A 287 -25.15 -5.52 3.56
N HIS A 288 -26.22 -5.35 4.31
CA HIS A 288 -26.53 -4.10 5.01
C HIS A 288 -26.44 -4.30 6.52
N ARG A 289 -25.52 -3.58 7.18
CA ARG A 289 -25.36 -3.67 8.64
C ARG A 289 -26.60 -3.22 9.41
N SER A 290 -27.29 -2.19 8.95
CA SER A 290 -28.39 -1.54 9.67
C SER A 290 -29.65 -2.40 9.84
N ASN A 291 -29.92 -3.34 8.92
CA ASN A 291 -31.09 -4.23 8.98
C ASN A 291 -30.73 -5.69 9.26
N GLY A 292 -29.44 -6.01 9.43
CA GLY A 292 -28.95 -7.36 9.70
C GLY A 292 -29.16 -8.34 8.54
N SER A 293 -29.11 -7.89 7.27
CA SER A 293 -29.38 -8.72 6.08
C SER A 293 -28.37 -9.85 5.81
N GLY A 294 -27.44 -10.08 6.73
CA GLY A 294 -26.40 -11.11 6.67
C GLY A 294 -25.13 -10.62 7.36
N SER A 295 -24.28 -11.57 7.74
CA SER A 295 -22.92 -11.30 8.23
C SER A 295 -21.95 -11.45 7.07
N LEU A 296 -21.08 -10.46 6.84
CA LEU A 296 -20.02 -10.53 5.84
C LEU A 296 -19.22 -11.84 5.97
N LEU A 297 -18.92 -12.24 7.21
CA LEU A 297 -18.18 -13.46 7.50
C LEU A 297 -18.90 -14.74 7.10
N ASP A 298 -20.20 -14.81 7.32
CA ASP A 298 -20.95 -16.03 7.02
C ASP A 298 -21.06 -16.21 5.49
N GLU A 299 -21.31 -15.13 4.77
CA GLU A 299 -21.35 -15.15 3.31
C GLU A 299 -19.98 -15.41 2.68
N ALA A 300 -18.93 -14.79 3.23
CA ALA A 300 -17.56 -15.06 2.82
C ALA A 300 -17.20 -16.55 3.00
N LYS A 301 -17.50 -17.15 4.16
CA LYS A 301 -17.25 -18.58 4.43
C LYS A 301 -18.00 -19.48 3.45
N ASN A 302 -19.28 -19.17 3.19
CA ASN A 302 -20.11 -19.94 2.27
C ASN A 302 -19.54 -19.89 0.85
N ALA A 303 -19.20 -18.69 0.35
CA ALA A 303 -18.62 -18.52 -0.97
C ALA A 303 -17.26 -19.19 -1.11
N ILE A 304 -16.39 -19.07 -0.10
CA ILE A 304 -15.09 -19.76 -0.07
C ILE A 304 -15.29 -21.27 -0.08
N ALA A 305 -16.25 -21.81 0.67
CA ALA A 305 -16.52 -23.25 0.74
C ALA A 305 -16.95 -23.86 -0.60
N THR A 306 -17.51 -23.07 -1.51
CA THR A 306 -17.95 -23.51 -2.85
C THR A 306 -17.08 -22.96 -3.98
N LEU A 307 -15.90 -22.40 -3.67
CA LEU A 307 -15.04 -21.76 -4.65
C LEU A 307 -14.49 -22.75 -5.69
N ASP A 308 -14.64 -22.40 -6.97
CA ASP A 308 -14.04 -23.13 -8.09
C ASP A 308 -12.51 -23.09 -8.02
N GLU A 309 -11.87 -24.17 -8.43
CA GLU A 309 -10.42 -24.28 -8.49
C GLU A 309 -9.85 -23.21 -9.44
N GLY A 310 -8.91 -22.40 -8.93
CA GLY A 310 -8.26 -21.35 -9.70
C GLY A 310 -8.91 -19.97 -9.65
N THR A 311 -10.03 -19.79 -8.94
CA THR A 311 -10.58 -18.46 -8.66
C THR A 311 -9.59 -17.65 -7.81
N PHE A 312 -9.35 -16.40 -8.20
CA PHE A 312 -8.57 -15.46 -7.40
C PHE A 312 -9.45 -14.89 -6.29
N VAL A 313 -8.98 -14.92 -5.05
CA VAL A 313 -9.72 -14.35 -3.90
C VAL A 313 -9.10 -13.01 -3.53
N TRP A 314 -9.85 -11.93 -3.70
CA TRP A 314 -9.47 -10.60 -3.25
C TRP A 314 -10.32 -10.24 -2.04
N ALA A 315 -9.70 -10.07 -0.88
CA ALA A 315 -10.41 -9.76 0.36
C ALA A 315 -9.73 -8.65 1.15
N ALA A 316 -10.50 -7.61 1.49
CA ALA A 316 -10.07 -6.57 2.41
C ALA A 316 -11.24 -6.04 3.24
N CYS A 317 -11.05 -5.98 4.55
CA CYS A 317 -12.01 -5.44 5.52
C CYS A 317 -11.31 -5.26 6.88
N GLU A 318 -12.07 -5.35 7.97
CA GLU A 318 -11.60 -5.32 9.35
C GLU A 318 -10.67 -6.51 9.68
N LYS A 319 -9.70 -6.27 10.57
CA LYS A 319 -8.62 -7.21 10.94
C LYS A 319 -9.09 -8.58 11.42
N ASP A 320 -10.06 -8.66 12.33
CA ASP A 320 -10.56 -9.93 12.85
C ASP A 320 -11.37 -10.69 11.80
N ASP A 321 -12.10 -9.98 10.94
CA ASP A 321 -12.80 -10.62 9.83
C ASP A 321 -11.81 -11.24 8.83
N ILE A 322 -10.73 -10.51 8.51
CA ILE A 322 -9.65 -11.02 7.66
C ILE A 322 -8.95 -12.22 8.27
N ARG A 323 -8.76 -12.28 9.60
CA ARG A 323 -8.21 -13.47 10.27
C ARG A 323 -9.08 -14.70 10.02
N VAL A 324 -10.40 -14.55 10.09
CA VAL A 324 -11.36 -15.62 9.83
C VAL A 324 -11.33 -16.03 8.36
N ILE A 325 -11.35 -15.07 7.43
CA ILE A 325 -11.26 -15.33 5.97
C ILE A 325 -9.97 -16.09 5.62
N ARG A 326 -8.82 -15.66 6.14
CA ARG A 326 -7.54 -16.36 5.95
C ARG A 326 -7.57 -17.78 6.48
N ALA A 327 -8.19 -18.00 7.64
CA ALA A 327 -8.34 -19.35 8.20
C ALA A 327 -9.19 -20.25 7.29
N SER A 328 -10.30 -19.75 6.74
CA SER A 328 -11.14 -20.48 5.79
C SER A 328 -10.40 -20.85 4.50
N LEU A 329 -9.64 -19.92 3.92
CA LEU A 329 -8.81 -20.19 2.73
C LEU A 329 -7.72 -21.23 3.02
N LYS A 330 -7.07 -21.13 4.20
CA LYS A 330 -6.06 -22.09 4.64
C LYS A 330 -6.67 -23.49 4.83
N SER A 331 -7.86 -23.61 5.41
CA SER A 331 -8.56 -24.88 5.56
C SER A 331 -8.90 -25.53 4.22
N ARG A 332 -9.09 -24.74 3.15
CA ARG A 332 -9.25 -25.23 1.78
C ARG A 332 -7.93 -25.48 1.04
N GLN A 333 -6.79 -25.20 1.66
CA GLN A 333 -5.48 -25.24 1.00
C GLN A 333 -5.45 -24.37 -0.26
N HIS A 334 -6.12 -23.21 -0.22
CA HIS A 334 -6.17 -22.29 -1.36
C HIS A 334 -4.76 -21.82 -1.74
N ASP A 335 -4.50 -21.72 -3.04
CA ASP A 335 -3.20 -21.32 -3.57
C ASP A 335 -2.87 -19.88 -3.13
N ARG A 336 -1.73 -19.71 -2.43
CA ARG A 336 -1.26 -18.41 -1.96
C ARG A 336 -1.02 -17.42 -3.10
N LYS A 337 -0.72 -17.91 -4.31
CA LYS A 337 -0.53 -17.07 -5.51
C LYS A 337 -1.86 -16.60 -6.12
N LYS A 338 -2.99 -17.15 -5.68
CA LYS A 338 -4.34 -16.82 -6.16
C LYS A 338 -5.17 -16.12 -5.10
N MET A 339 -4.52 -15.33 -4.25
CA MET A 339 -5.23 -14.52 -3.27
C MET A 339 -4.49 -13.23 -2.95
N TYR A 340 -5.27 -12.18 -2.69
CA TYR A 340 -4.85 -10.98 -1.99
C TYR A 340 -5.77 -10.84 -0.78
N VAL A 341 -5.20 -10.92 0.43
CA VAL A 341 -5.99 -10.86 1.67
C VAL A 341 -5.30 -9.94 2.65
N ALA A 342 -5.86 -8.75 2.87
CA ALA A 342 -5.27 -7.69 3.69
C ALA A 342 -6.32 -7.07 4.62
N TRP A 343 -5.93 -6.63 5.81
CA TRP A 343 -6.83 -5.83 6.65
C TRP A 343 -6.58 -4.35 6.38
N TYR A 344 -7.65 -3.58 6.20
CA TYR A 344 -7.55 -2.14 5.94
C TYR A 344 -7.70 -1.31 7.20
N TRP A 345 -8.34 -1.87 8.22
CA TRP A 345 -8.55 -1.21 9.49
C TRP A 345 -8.70 -2.23 10.61
N GLU A 346 -8.63 -1.74 11.84
CA GLU A 346 -8.82 -2.50 13.07
C GLU A 346 -9.74 -1.69 13.96
N LYS A 347 -10.75 -2.34 14.54
CA LYS A 347 -11.59 -1.69 15.55
C LYS A 347 -10.73 -1.34 16.76
N ALA A 348 -10.86 -0.10 17.24
CA ALA A 348 -10.26 0.27 18.52
C ALA A 348 -10.77 -0.67 19.61
N SER A 349 -9.86 -1.30 20.35
CA SER A 349 -10.16 -2.24 21.43
C SER A 349 -10.80 -1.58 22.64
#